data_AF-W6QV57-F1
#
_entry.id   AF-W6QV57-F1
#
_cell.length_a   1.000
_cell.length_b   1.000
_cell.length_c   1.000
_cell.angle_alpha   90.00
_cell.angle_beta   90.00
_cell.angle_gamma   90.00
#
_symmetry.space_group_name_H-M   'P 1'
#
loop_
_entity.id
_entity.type
_entity.pdbx_description
1 polymer ?
#
loop_
_entity_poly.entity_id
_entity_poly.type
_entity_poly.pdbx_seq_one_letter_code
_entity_poly.pdbx_strand_id
1 'polypeptide(L)' 'MMRYSVLAMLLCVAAVQVAERQWQLEREEDGVSVYQADVPVSKYKAYRGVVAINADLAGIQAAQEDVAGSCS' A
#
# COMPACT_ATOMS: atom_id res chain seq x y z
N MET A 1 4.16 15.52 -39.39
CA MET A 1 4.14 14.10 -38.96
C MET A 1 5.10 13.87 -37.78
N MET A 2 6.43 13.95 -37.98
CA MET A 2 7.45 13.68 -36.92
C MET A 2 7.24 14.43 -35.59
N ARG A 3 6.86 15.73 -35.64
CA ARG A 3 6.65 16.57 -34.45
C ARG A 3 5.48 16.12 -33.57
N TYR A 4 4.41 15.62 -34.17
CA TYR A 4 3.23 15.15 -33.44
C TYR A 4 3.48 13.77 -32.80
N SER A 5 4.30 12.93 -33.43
CA SER A 5 4.72 11.65 -32.87
C SER A 5 5.59 11.80 -31.63
N VAL A 6 6.48 12.80 -31.60
CA VAL A 6 7.31 13.11 -30.42
C VAL A 6 6.45 13.64 -29.27
N LEU A 7 5.48 14.51 -29.55
CA LEU A 7 4.57 15.03 -28.54
C LEU A 7 3.68 13.92 -27.94
N ALA A 8 3.16 13.02 -28.78
CA ALA A 8 2.35 11.89 -28.33
C ALA A 8 3.17 10.91 -27.46
N MET A 9 4.43 10.64 -27.83
CA MET A 9 5.32 9.79 -27.05
C MET A 9 5.66 10.42 -25.68
N LEU A 10 5.90 11.73 -25.61
CA LEU A 10 6.13 12.45 -24.35
C LEU A 10 4.90 12.42 -23.42
N LEU A 11 3.69 12.55 -23.97
CA LEU A 11 2.46 12.46 -23.19
C LEU A 11 2.22 11.05 -22.63
N CYS A 12 2.58 10.00 -23.37
CA CYS A 12 2.45 8.62 -22.89
C CYS A 12 3.43 8.30 -21.74
N VAL A 13 4.65 8.85 -21.75
CA VAL A 13 5.63 8.63 -20.67
C VAL A 13 5.18 9.28 -19.36
N ALA A 14 4.53 10.45 -19.43
CA ALA A 14 3.97 11.13 -18.25
C ALA A 14 2.78 10.36 -17.61
N ALA A 15 2.09 9.51 -18.38
CA ALA A 15 0.96 8.72 -17.89
C ALA A 15 1.38 7.46 -17.12
N VAL A 16 2.64 7.02 -17.24
CA VAL A 16 3.18 5.86 -16.50
C VAL A 16 3.78 6.33 -15.18
N GLN A 17 2.95 6.97 -14.37
CA GLN A 17 3.15 6.98 -12.93
C GLN A 17 2.03 6.11 -12.38
N VAL A 18 2.23 4.79 -12.38
CA VAL A 18 1.50 3.94 -11.44
C VAL A 18 1.99 4.38 -10.07
N ALA A 19 1.34 5.41 -9.55
CA ALA A 19 1.73 6.03 -8.32
C ALA A 19 1.59 4.98 -7.23
N GLU A 20 2.74 4.52 -6.71
CA GLU A 20 2.75 4.06 -5.34
C GLU A 20 1.99 5.10 -4.53
N ARG A 21 0.99 4.66 -3.76
CA ARG A 21 0.21 5.58 -2.93
C ARG A 21 1.18 6.37 -2.07
N GLN A 22 0.92 7.65 -1.89
CA GLN A 22 1.71 8.50 -1.03
C GLN A 22 1.42 8.15 0.43
N TRP A 23 2.04 7.07 0.90
CA TRP A 23 1.94 6.58 2.27
C TRP A 23 2.61 7.57 3.22
N GLN A 24 1.88 8.00 4.25
CA GLN A 24 2.38 8.85 5.32
C GLN A 24 2.38 8.04 6.61
N LEU A 25 3.46 8.10 7.38
CA LEU A 25 3.55 7.47 8.69
C LEU A 25 2.68 8.25 9.68
N GLU A 26 1.71 7.58 10.29
CA GLU A 26 0.74 8.18 11.22
C GLU A 26 0.99 7.75 12.67
N ARG A 27 1.50 6.53 12.87
CA ARG A 27 1.89 5.99 14.18
C ARG A 27 3.07 5.05 14.03
N GLU A 28 3.93 5.04 15.03
CA GLU A 28 4.92 3.99 15.23
C GLU A 28 4.98 3.68 16.73
N GLU A 29 4.63 2.45 17.10
CA GLU A 29 4.54 2.02 18.50
C GLU A 29 4.85 0.52 18.58
N ASP A 30 5.65 0.10 19.55
CA ASP A 30 6.05 -1.29 19.77
C ASP A 30 6.59 -2.03 18.52
N GLY A 31 7.28 -1.29 17.64
CA GLY A 31 7.83 -1.83 16.39
C GLY A 31 6.81 -2.04 15.26
N VAL A 32 5.57 -1.55 15.45
CA VAL A 32 4.52 -1.51 14.44
C VAL A 32 4.43 -0.12 13.85
N SER A 33 4.66 0.01 12.55
CA SER A 33 4.45 1.26 11.81
C SER A 33 3.10 1.24 11.11
N VAL A 34 2.29 2.28 11.31
CA VAL A 34 0.99 2.47 10.67
C VAL A 34 1.07 3.64 9.70
N TYR A 35 0.85 3.33 8.43
CA TYR A 35 0.79 4.31 7.36
C TYR A 35 -0.63 4.50 6.86
N GLN A 36 -0.94 5.74 6.45
CA GLN A 36 -2.18 6.05 5.75
C GLN A 36 -1.89 6.73 4.42
N ALA A 37 -2.79 6.57 3.46
CA ALA A 37 -2.76 7.30 2.20
C ALA A 37 -4.16 7.75 1.80
N ASP A 38 -4.24 8.92 1.17
CA ASP A 38 -5.49 9.40 0.61
C ASP A 38 -5.96 8.50 -0.55
N VAL A 39 -7.28 8.36 -0.65
CA VAL A 39 -7.93 7.62 -1.74
C VAL A 39 -8.81 8.61 -2.49
N PRO A 40 -8.52 8.89 -3.77
CA PRO A 40 -9.31 9.83 -4.55
C PRO A 40 -10.80 9.47 -4.50
N VAL A 41 -11.65 10.50 -4.29
CA VAL A 41 -13.12 10.37 -4.25
C VAL A 41 -13.67 9.58 -3.04
N SER A 42 -12.81 9.07 -2.16
CA SER A 42 -13.22 8.37 -0.95
C SER A 42 -13.12 9.29 0.28
N LYS A 43 -14.06 9.13 1.21
CA LYS A 43 -13.94 9.70 2.57
C LYS A 43 -13.05 8.87 3.49
N TYR A 44 -12.67 7.67 3.06
CA TYR A 44 -11.81 6.75 3.81
C TYR A 44 -10.39 6.77 3.25
N LYS A 45 -9.41 6.69 4.14
CA LYS A 45 -7.98 6.52 3.80
C LYS A 45 -7.64 5.04 3.62
N ALA A 46 -6.64 4.76 2.80
CA ALA A 46 -6.02 3.45 2.77
C ALA A 46 -5.13 3.30 4.00
N TYR A 47 -5.08 2.09 4.56
CA TYR A 47 -4.28 1.76 5.74
C TYR A 47 -3.23 0.71 5.39
N ARG A 48 -2.02 0.86 5.94
CA ARG A 48 -0.93 -0.12 5.82
C ARG A 48 -0.23 -0.23 7.17
N GLY A 49 -0.37 -1.37 7.84
CA GLY A 49 0.45 -1.73 8.99
C GLY A 49 1.69 -2.52 8.53
N VAL A 50 2.85 -2.23 9.10
CA VAL A 50 4.10 -2.94 8.84
C VAL A 50 4.75 -3.28 10.18
N VAL A 51 5.17 -4.54 10.34
CA VAL A 51 5.84 -5.04 11.54
C VAL A 51 6.78 -6.17 11.16
N ALA A 52 7.89 -6.31 11.89
CA ALA A 52 8.77 -7.47 11.80
C ALA A 52 8.33 -8.54 12.80
N ILE A 53 8.08 -9.76 12.33
CA ILE A 53 7.62 -10.88 13.15
C ILE A 53 8.65 -12.00 13.10
N ASN A 54 8.99 -12.56 14.26
CA ASN A 54 9.85 -13.74 14.37
C ASN A 54 9.02 -15.03 14.22
N ALA A 55 8.53 -15.26 13.00
CA ALA A 55 7.77 -16.45 12.63
C ALA A 55 7.95 -16.74 11.13
N ASP A 56 7.66 -17.96 10.70
CA ASP A 56 7.57 -18.28 9.28
C ASP A 56 6.21 -17.83 8.70
N LEU A 57 6.14 -17.77 7.36
CA LEU A 57 4.94 -17.31 6.68
C LEU A 57 3.72 -18.22 6.94
N ALA A 58 3.95 -19.53 7.06
CA ALA A 58 2.88 -20.50 7.29
C ALA A 58 2.23 -20.30 8.67
N GLY A 59 3.03 -20.08 9.71
CA GLY A 59 2.55 -19.78 11.06
C GLY A 59 1.82 -18.45 11.13
N ILE A 60 2.32 -17.42 10.43
CA ILE A 60 1.63 -16.12 10.33
C ILE A 60 0.25 -16.27 9.66
N GLN A 61 0.17 -17.04 8.58
CA GLN A 61 -1.09 -17.27 7.87
C GLN A 61 -2.09 -18.05 8.72
N ALA A 62 -1.64 -19.15 9.34
CA ALA A 62 -2.48 -19.95 10.22
C ALA A 62 -3.07 -19.13 11.38
N ALA A 63 -2.26 -18.25 11.98
CA ALA A 63 -2.73 -17.35 13.03
C ALA A 63 -3.78 -16.33 12.54
N GLN A 64 -3.62 -15.77 11.34
CA GLN A 64 -4.59 -14.82 10.78
C GLN A 64 -5.91 -15.47 10.36
N GLU A 65 -5.89 -16.76 10.03
CA GLU A 65 -7.06 -17.51 9.57
C GLU A 65 -7.78 -18.25 10.71
N ASP A 66 -7.20 -18.31 11.92
CA ASP A 66 -7.82 -18.93 13.09
C ASP A 66 -8.91 -18.04 13.71
N VAL A 67 -10.12 -18.18 13.19
CA VAL A 67 -11.32 -17.48 13.69
C VAL A 67 -11.65 -17.88 15.13
N ALA A 68 -11.47 -19.15 15.50
CA ALA A 68 -11.85 -19.66 16.82
C ALA A 68 -10.92 -19.09 17.91
N GLY A 69 -9.60 -19.10 17.66
CA GLY A 69 -8.60 -18.51 18.54
C GLY A 69 -8.65 -16.98 18.62
N SER A 70 -9.15 -16.31 17.57
CA SER A 70 -9.24 -14.84 17.54
C SER A 70 -10.38 -14.25 18.39
N CYS A 71 -11.40 -15.04 18.71
CA CYS A 71 -12.63 -14.58 19.38
C CYS A 71 -12.78 -15.08 20.83
N SER A 72 -11.81 -15.81 21.36
CA SER A 72 -11.76 -16.28 22.77
C SER A 72 -11.08 -15.27 23.68
#